data_AF-A0A2E1LJA9-F1
#
_entry.id   AF-A0A2E1LJA9-F1
#
_cell.length_a   1.000
_cell.length_b   1.000
_cell.length_c   1.000
_cell.angle_alpha   90.00
_cell.angle_beta   90.00
_cell.angle_gamma   90.00
#
_symmetry.space_group_name_H-M   'P 1'
#
loop_
_entity.id
_entity.type
_entity.pdbx_description
1 polymer ?
#
loop_
_entity_poly.entity_id
_entity_poly.type
_entity_poly.pdbx_seq_one_letter_code
_entity_poly.pdbx_strand_id
1 'polypeptide(L)'
;MTTDAANKQAEAAELDKLRAEIDRLDQELVERIHARSKVAMEVGEVKKRYSDNPVFLRPGREASMLRRAAAKHGNHPFPASSLLRIWREIIPAVTSLEGDLSLAIEDDAGAVAREHAQVHYAVSLDREHFADRDAVAEAVLSGRHTLGIIRADINDPNWWQRITTPDAQGRRLHVILQLPFIDGPVGGIPRDKAWVLAAFAPEASGQDVTRVLVNQNDQLSVIEVAGDDSAIPAWAEAQGYDMDQVHVLGFYPEAVRLSA
;
A
#
# COMPACT_ATOMS: atom_id res chain seq x y z
N MET A 1 44.77 9.13 -40.77
CA MET A 1 43.78 8.57 -39.83
C MET A 1 42.49 8.42 -40.61
N THR A 2 41.92 7.22 -40.66
CA THR A 2 40.72 6.92 -41.45
C THR A 2 39.49 7.65 -40.89
N THR A 3 38.55 8.03 -41.76
CA THR A 3 37.27 8.69 -41.39
C THR A 3 36.53 7.96 -40.25
N ASP A 4 36.69 6.64 -40.17
CA ASP A 4 36.13 5.80 -39.10
C ASP A 4 36.70 6.10 -37.69
N ALA A 5 38.00 6.42 -37.59
CA ALA A 5 38.63 6.76 -36.32
C ALA A 5 38.21 8.16 -35.83
N ALA A 6 38.05 9.11 -36.75
CA ALA A 6 37.57 10.45 -36.42
C ALA A 6 36.10 10.43 -36.00
N ASN A 7 35.27 9.63 -36.68
CA ASN A 7 33.86 9.45 -36.31
C ASN A 7 33.71 8.80 -34.93
N LYS A 8 34.49 7.76 -34.61
CA LYS A 8 34.49 7.13 -33.28
C LYS A 8 34.91 8.09 -32.16
N GLN A 9 35.87 8.97 -32.44
CA GLN A 9 36.32 9.97 -31.46
C GLN A 9 35.25 11.05 -31.23
N ALA A 10 34.56 11.48 -32.30
CA ALA A 10 33.44 12.42 -32.19
C ALA A 10 32.26 11.79 -31.43
N GLU A 11 31.90 10.54 -31.76
CA GLU A 11 30.87 9.77 -31.05
C GLU A 11 31.20 9.64 -29.56
N ALA A 12 32.44 9.27 -29.21
CA ALA A 12 32.86 9.16 -27.83
C ALA A 12 32.70 10.49 -27.06
N ALA A 13 33.10 11.61 -27.67
CA ALA A 13 32.96 12.93 -27.05
C ALA A 13 31.49 13.34 -26.85
N GLU A 14 30.61 13.03 -27.81
CA GLU A 14 29.16 13.28 -27.68
C GLU A 14 28.53 12.42 -26.58
N LEU A 15 28.89 11.13 -26.52
CA LEU A 15 28.42 10.20 -25.48
C LEU A 15 28.89 10.62 -24.10
N ASP A 16 30.14 11.05 -23.95
CA ASP A 16 30.69 11.47 -22.66
C ASP A 16 29.98 12.73 -22.13
N LYS A 17 29.61 13.66 -23.02
CA LYS A 17 28.78 14.81 -22.64
C LYS A 17 27.40 14.39 -22.14
N LEU A 18 26.74 13.46 -22.82
CA LEU A 18 25.42 12.96 -22.41
C LEU A 18 25.49 12.18 -21.09
N ARG A 19 26.54 11.38 -20.88
CA ARG A 19 26.77 10.66 -19.61
C ARG A 19 26.99 11.62 -18.44
N ALA A 20 27.79 12.66 -18.62
CA ALA A 20 27.99 13.67 -17.60
C ALA A 20 26.67 14.38 -17.22
N GLU A 21 25.76 14.57 -18.17
CA GLU A 21 24.43 15.11 -17.89
C GLU A 21 23.54 14.12 -17.12
N ILE A 22 23.62 12.81 -17.42
CA ILE A 22 22.94 11.77 -16.64
C ILE A 22 23.48 11.76 -15.20
N ASP A 23 24.80 11.76 -15.01
CA ASP A 23 25.43 11.77 -13.68
C ASP A 23 25.00 12.99 -12.86
N ARG A 24 24.86 14.15 -13.50
CA ARG A 24 24.35 15.37 -12.88
C ARG A 24 22.91 15.21 -12.42
N LEU A 25 22.04 14.68 -13.29
CA LEU A 25 20.62 14.43 -12.97
C LEU A 25 20.47 13.39 -11.85
N ASP A 26 21.29 12.35 -11.84
CA ASP A 26 21.25 11.32 -10.81
C ASP A 26 21.63 11.88 -9.43
N GLN A 27 22.62 12.78 -9.36
CA GLN A 27 22.94 13.51 -8.13
C GLN A 27 21.76 14.36 -7.65
N GLU A 28 21.09 15.08 -8.56
CA GLU A 28 19.89 15.86 -8.22
C GLU A 28 18.75 14.96 -7.72
N LEU A 29 18.56 13.78 -8.29
CA LEU A 29 17.54 12.82 -7.81
C LEU A 29 17.83 12.39 -6.37
N VAL A 30 19.08 12.05 -6.04
CA VAL A 30 19.49 11.70 -4.67
C VAL A 30 19.23 12.86 -3.71
N GLU A 31 19.62 14.08 -4.08
CA GLU A 31 19.37 15.27 -3.27
C GLU A 31 17.87 15.52 -3.03
N ARG A 32 17.03 15.31 -4.05
CA ARG A 32 15.56 15.44 -3.92
C ARG A 32 14.98 14.37 -3.01
N ILE A 33 15.48 13.14 -3.06
CA ILE A 33 15.07 12.07 -2.15
C ILE A 33 15.45 12.43 -0.71
N HIS A 34 16.67 12.90 -0.47
CA HIS A 34 17.11 13.36 0.85
C HIS A 34 16.26 14.51 1.38
N ALA A 35 16.02 15.54 0.56
CA ALA A 35 15.19 16.68 0.93
C ALA A 35 13.75 16.25 1.28
N ARG A 36 13.15 15.37 0.46
CA ARG A 36 11.82 14.81 0.73
C ARG A 36 11.78 14.03 2.05
N SER A 37 12.81 13.24 2.33
CA SER A 37 12.89 12.41 3.53
C SER A 37 12.96 13.25 4.80
N LYS A 38 13.74 14.35 4.78
CA LYS A 38 13.80 15.30 5.91
C LYS A 38 12.43 15.91 6.23
N VAL A 39 11.68 16.33 5.21
CA VAL A 39 10.33 16.88 5.39
C VAL A 39 9.38 15.83 5.98
N ALA A 40 9.47 14.57 5.54
CA ALA A 40 8.64 13.51 6.10
C ALA A 40 8.99 13.22 7.57
N MET A 41 10.27 13.23 7.94
CA MET A 41 10.69 13.12 9.34
C MET A 41 10.10 14.25 10.19
N GLU A 42 10.12 15.50 9.71
CA GLU A 42 9.46 16.62 10.40
C GLU A 42 7.95 16.39 10.58
N VAL A 43 7.27 15.84 9.56
CA VAL A 43 5.85 15.43 9.68
C VAL A 43 5.67 14.37 10.76
N GLY A 44 6.57 13.38 10.83
CA GLY A 44 6.60 12.38 11.91
C GLY A 44 6.72 13.01 13.29
N GLU A 45 7.63 13.97 13.47
CA GLU A 45 7.80 14.70 14.74
C GLU A 45 6.58 15.56 15.09
N VAL A 46 5.86 16.12 14.11
CA VAL A 46 4.56 16.74 14.38
C VAL A 46 3.58 15.72 14.93
N LYS A 47 3.41 14.55 14.27
CA LYS A 47 2.46 13.52 14.72
C LYS A 47 2.75 13.05 16.16
N LYS A 48 4.02 12.80 16.49
CA LYS A 48 4.46 12.36 17.84
C LYS A 48 4.18 13.40 18.93
N ARG A 49 4.23 14.71 18.61
CA ARG A 49 3.94 15.77 19.59
C ARG A 49 2.46 15.87 19.98
N TYR A 50 1.55 15.38 19.15
CA TYR A 50 0.11 15.56 19.33
C TYR A 50 -0.67 14.24 19.53
N SER A 51 0.02 13.10 19.58
CA SER A 51 -0.60 11.79 19.77
C SER A 51 0.33 10.84 20.49
N ASP A 52 -0.17 10.15 21.52
CA ASP A 52 0.56 9.09 22.22
C ASP A 52 0.72 7.82 21.36
N ASN A 53 -0.15 7.64 20.35
CA ASN A 53 -0.14 6.52 19.40
C ASN A 53 -0.26 7.03 17.96
N PRO A 54 0.79 7.68 17.43
CA PRO A 54 0.75 8.28 16.10
C PRO A 54 0.64 7.23 14.99
N VAL A 55 -0.26 7.47 14.04
CA VAL A 55 -0.39 6.64 12.82
C VAL A 55 0.44 7.27 11.70
N PHE A 56 1.52 6.59 11.29
CA PHE A 56 2.44 7.10 10.26
C PHE A 56 2.02 6.71 8.85
N LEU A 57 1.57 5.47 8.67
CA LEU A 57 1.11 4.94 7.39
C LEU A 57 -0.34 5.36 7.14
N ARG A 58 -0.56 5.94 5.97
CA ARG A 58 -1.77 6.69 5.63
C ARG A 58 -2.23 6.27 4.21
N PRO A 59 -2.87 5.10 4.03
CA PRO A 59 -3.12 4.52 2.70
C PRO A 59 -3.84 5.47 1.75
N GLY A 60 -4.84 6.22 2.23
CA GLY A 60 -5.55 7.20 1.41
C GLY A 60 -4.66 8.36 0.92
N ARG A 61 -3.73 8.83 1.77
CA ARG A 61 -2.71 9.80 1.36
C ARG A 61 -1.77 9.23 0.29
N GLU A 62 -1.33 7.98 0.46
CA GLU A 62 -0.45 7.30 -0.50
C GLU A 62 -1.13 7.09 -1.86
N ALA A 63 -2.40 6.69 -1.84
CA ALA A 63 -3.26 6.60 -3.02
C ALA A 63 -3.29 7.92 -3.79
N SER A 64 -3.58 9.02 -3.09
CA SER A 64 -3.57 10.37 -3.67
C SER A 64 -2.22 10.75 -4.28
N MET A 65 -1.10 10.36 -3.65
CA MET A 65 0.25 10.59 -4.19
C MET A 65 0.51 9.81 -5.46
N LEU A 66 0.14 8.53 -5.50
CA LEU A 66 0.32 7.65 -6.65
C LEU A 66 -0.57 8.08 -7.83
N ARG A 67 -1.84 8.43 -7.57
CA ARG A 67 -2.75 9.00 -8.59
C ARG A 67 -2.18 10.27 -9.21
N ARG A 68 -1.62 11.18 -8.40
CA ARG A 68 -0.94 12.39 -8.92
C ARG A 68 0.33 12.07 -9.72
N ALA A 69 1.12 11.09 -9.29
CA ALA A 69 2.31 10.67 -10.02
C ALA A 69 1.94 10.06 -11.39
N ALA A 70 0.91 9.21 -11.43
CA ALA A 70 0.37 8.64 -12.66
C ALA A 70 -0.17 9.72 -13.60
N ALA A 71 -0.93 10.70 -13.08
CA ALA A 71 -1.43 11.81 -13.88
C ALA A 71 -0.29 12.70 -14.42
N LYS A 72 0.77 12.91 -13.63
CA LYS A 72 1.93 13.72 -14.02
C LYS A 72 2.81 13.02 -15.06
N HIS A 73 2.85 11.69 -15.06
CA HIS A 73 3.57 10.89 -16.05
C HIS A 73 3.07 11.16 -17.48
N GLY A 74 1.76 11.23 -17.68
CA GLY A 74 1.16 11.57 -18.98
C GLY A 74 1.58 10.63 -20.10
N ASN A 75 2.04 11.18 -21.23
CA ASN A 75 2.47 10.39 -22.40
C ASN A 75 3.99 10.21 -22.46
N HIS A 76 4.67 10.28 -21.31
CA HIS A 76 6.14 10.16 -21.27
C HIS A 76 6.58 8.72 -21.61
N PRO A 77 7.67 8.52 -22.39
CA PRO A 77 8.11 7.18 -22.83
C PRO A 77 8.65 6.28 -21.70
N PHE A 78 8.94 6.85 -20.52
CA PHE A 78 9.34 6.06 -19.36
C PHE A 78 8.19 5.14 -18.91
N PRO A 79 8.40 3.86 -18.59
CA PRO A 79 7.30 2.97 -18.22
C PRO A 79 6.56 3.44 -16.95
N ALA A 80 5.25 3.69 -17.05
CA ALA A 80 4.45 4.22 -15.94
C ALA A 80 4.47 3.31 -14.71
N SER A 81 4.47 1.99 -14.92
CA SER A 81 4.60 0.99 -13.85
C SER A 81 5.93 1.11 -13.09
N SER A 82 7.03 1.38 -13.80
CA SER A 82 8.34 1.61 -13.19
C SER A 82 8.34 2.90 -12.37
N LEU A 83 7.66 3.94 -12.84
CA LEU A 83 7.58 5.21 -12.13
C LEU A 83 6.84 5.03 -10.80
N LEU A 84 5.63 4.45 -10.84
CA LEU A 84 4.88 4.21 -9.62
C LEU A 84 5.60 3.23 -8.68
N ARG A 85 6.39 2.30 -9.23
CA ARG A 85 7.21 1.41 -8.41
C ARG A 85 8.33 2.13 -7.67
N ILE A 86 8.99 3.11 -8.28
CA ILE A 86 9.95 3.99 -7.59
C ILE A 86 9.24 4.72 -6.43
N TRP A 87 8.01 5.18 -6.62
CA TRP A 87 7.22 5.79 -5.54
C TRP A 87 6.87 4.78 -4.42
N ARG A 88 6.66 3.50 -4.76
CA ARG A 88 6.46 2.41 -3.79
C ARG A 88 7.72 1.97 -3.06
N GLU A 89 8.89 2.30 -3.57
CA GLU A 89 10.11 2.18 -2.79
C GLU A 89 10.28 3.40 -1.86
N ILE A 90 10.14 4.62 -2.41
CA ILE A 90 10.42 5.85 -1.67
C ILE A 90 9.44 6.08 -0.52
N ILE A 91 8.14 5.86 -0.72
CA ILE A 91 7.14 6.24 0.30
C ILE A 91 7.28 5.35 1.55
N PRO A 92 7.18 4.00 1.50
CA PRO A 92 7.25 3.18 2.70
C PRO A 92 8.62 3.26 3.39
N ALA A 93 9.71 3.35 2.63
CA ALA A 93 11.06 3.54 3.19
C ALA A 93 11.21 4.86 3.97
N VAL A 94 10.49 5.90 3.57
CA VAL A 94 10.49 7.17 4.29
C VAL A 94 9.49 7.16 5.45
N THR A 95 8.35 6.49 5.29
CA THR A 95 7.38 6.29 6.38
C THR A 95 7.99 5.51 7.54
N SER A 96 8.89 4.55 7.29
CA SER A 96 9.62 3.85 8.35
C SER A 96 10.61 4.73 9.13
N LEU A 97 11.00 5.90 8.59
CA LEU A 97 11.77 6.90 9.33
C LEU A 97 10.90 7.72 10.29
N GLU A 98 9.59 7.81 10.02
CA GLU A 98 8.65 8.51 10.92
C GLU A 98 8.37 7.65 12.17
N GLY A 99 8.30 6.33 12.01
CA GLY A 99 8.20 5.33 13.08
C GLY A 99 8.28 3.90 12.52
N ASP A 100 8.35 2.91 13.42
CA ASP A 100 8.57 1.52 13.02
C ASP A 100 7.44 0.99 12.12
N LEU A 101 7.81 0.67 10.88
CA LEU A 101 6.96 0.03 9.89
C LEU A 101 7.54 -1.35 9.56
N SER A 102 6.89 -2.40 10.07
CA SER A 102 7.28 -3.80 9.84
C SER A 102 6.11 -4.63 9.32
N LEU A 103 6.44 -5.72 8.64
CA LEU A 103 5.46 -6.56 7.93
C LEU A 103 5.42 -7.98 8.52
N ALA A 104 4.23 -8.42 8.91
CA ALA A 104 3.89 -9.82 9.11
C ALA A 104 3.26 -10.38 7.84
N ILE A 105 3.84 -11.43 7.26
CA ILE A 105 3.46 -11.93 5.93
C ILE A 105 3.04 -13.40 6.04
N GLU A 106 1.86 -13.74 5.55
CA GLU A 106 1.43 -15.15 5.42
C GLU A 106 2.35 -15.89 4.44
N ASP A 107 2.85 -17.05 4.84
CA ASP A 107 3.61 -17.97 4.00
C ASP A 107 2.65 -18.97 3.35
N ASP A 108 1.92 -18.49 2.34
CA ASP A 108 0.98 -19.30 1.60
C ASP A 108 1.66 -20.08 0.46
N ALA A 109 1.09 -21.22 0.08
CA ALA A 109 1.65 -22.11 -0.95
C ALA A 109 1.79 -21.44 -2.34
N GLY A 110 0.99 -20.41 -2.62
CA GLY A 110 1.06 -19.62 -3.84
C GLY A 110 2.02 -18.42 -3.75
N ALA A 111 2.63 -18.19 -2.58
CA ALA A 111 3.41 -17.03 -2.21
C ALA A 111 2.70 -15.68 -2.49
N VAL A 112 1.37 -15.67 -2.54
CA VAL A 112 0.56 -14.50 -2.91
C VAL A 112 0.87 -13.32 -2.00
N ALA A 113 0.83 -13.53 -0.69
CA ALA A 113 1.10 -12.47 0.27
C ALA A 113 2.56 -11.97 0.17
N ARG A 114 3.52 -12.90 0.04
CA ARG A 114 4.94 -12.57 -0.10
C ARG A 114 5.24 -11.76 -1.36
N GLU A 115 4.76 -12.17 -2.52
CA GLU A 115 5.04 -11.48 -3.79
C GLU A 115 4.39 -10.09 -3.81
N HIS A 116 3.17 -9.94 -3.28
CA HIS A 116 2.54 -8.64 -3.13
C HIS A 116 3.27 -7.74 -2.13
N ALA A 117 3.74 -8.28 -1.01
CA ALA A 117 4.56 -7.55 -0.05
C ALA A 117 5.90 -7.11 -0.67
N GLN A 118 6.54 -7.99 -1.43
CA GLN A 118 7.78 -7.70 -2.15
C GLN A 118 7.56 -6.59 -3.17
N VAL A 119 6.35 -6.50 -3.75
CA VAL A 119 6.07 -5.51 -4.79
C VAL A 119 5.62 -4.16 -4.26
N HIS A 120 4.81 -4.17 -3.21
CA HIS A 120 4.16 -2.96 -2.75
C HIS A 120 5.01 -2.17 -1.74
N TYR A 121 5.78 -2.86 -0.91
CA TYR A 121 6.53 -2.25 0.18
C TYR A 121 8.03 -2.24 -0.09
N ALA A 122 8.71 -1.23 0.45
CA ALA A 122 10.14 -1.03 0.29
C ALA A 122 10.95 -2.24 0.79
N VAL A 123 12.03 -2.57 0.10
CA VAL A 123 12.88 -3.72 0.42
C VAL A 123 13.58 -3.56 1.78
N SER A 124 13.75 -2.33 2.25
CA SER A 124 14.40 -1.99 3.51
C SER A 124 13.55 -2.24 4.76
N LEU A 125 12.27 -2.56 4.63
CA LEU A 125 11.40 -2.82 5.79
C LEU A 125 11.70 -4.17 6.43
N ASP A 126 11.54 -4.24 7.75
CA ASP A 126 11.58 -5.49 8.50
C ASP A 126 10.39 -6.39 8.15
N ARG A 127 10.65 -7.69 8.00
CA ARG A 127 9.71 -8.67 7.47
C ARG A 127 9.84 -10.00 8.20
N GLU A 128 8.71 -10.52 8.66
CA GLU A 128 8.62 -11.86 9.23
C GLU A 128 7.53 -12.67 8.54
N HIS A 129 7.82 -13.94 8.28
CA HIS A 129 6.91 -14.89 7.64
C HIS A 129 6.19 -15.75 8.67
N PHE A 130 4.88 -15.95 8.48
CA PHE A 130 4.01 -16.69 9.38
C PHE A 130 3.32 -17.83 8.65
N ALA A 131 3.16 -18.96 9.33
CA ALA A 131 2.57 -20.16 8.74
C ALA A 131 1.13 -19.96 8.22
N ASP A 132 0.37 -19.04 8.84
CA ASP A 132 -1.02 -18.78 8.48
C ASP A 132 -1.47 -17.36 8.86
N ARG A 133 -2.67 -17.01 8.42
CA ARG A 133 -3.30 -15.71 8.68
C ARG A 133 -3.61 -15.44 10.15
N ASP A 134 -3.82 -16.47 10.97
CA ASP A 134 -4.14 -16.30 12.38
C ASP A 134 -2.90 -15.81 13.13
N ALA A 135 -1.74 -16.40 12.82
CA ALA A 135 -0.45 -15.94 13.30
C ALA A 135 -0.11 -14.52 12.82
N VAL A 136 -0.44 -14.17 11.56
CA VAL A 136 -0.31 -12.79 11.06
C VAL A 136 -1.22 -11.83 11.84
N ALA A 137 -2.50 -12.19 12.04
CA ALA A 137 -3.45 -11.33 12.75
C ALA A 137 -3.02 -11.08 14.21
N GLU A 138 -2.57 -12.12 14.91
CA GLU A 138 -2.04 -12.01 16.28
C GLU A 138 -0.78 -11.12 16.34
N ALA A 139 0.13 -11.27 15.37
CA ALA A 139 1.33 -10.46 15.28
C ALA A 139 1.02 -8.95 15.17
N VAL A 140 -0.06 -8.58 14.47
CA VAL A 140 -0.49 -7.19 14.31
C VAL A 140 -1.32 -6.71 15.49
N LEU A 141 -2.25 -7.52 15.99
CA LEU A 141 -3.10 -7.19 17.15
C LEU A 141 -2.28 -6.98 18.42
N SER A 142 -1.25 -7.80 18.66
CA SER A 142 -0.32 -7.63 19.77
C SER A 142 0.58 -6.39 19.62
N GLY A 143 0.70 -5.85 18.40
CA GLY A 143 1.58 -4.73 18.08
C GLY A 143 3.03 -5.14 17.82
N ARG A 144 3.32 -6.44 17.64
CA ARG A 144 4.65 -6.92 17.26
C ARG A 144 5.04 -6.49 15.85
N HIS A 145 4.07 -6.49 14.93
CA HIS A 145 4.24 -5.93 13.59
C HIS A 145 3.20 -4.87 13.29
N THR A 146 3.58 -3.88 12.48
CA THR A 146 2.70 -2.75 12.13
C THR A 146 1.62 -3.17 11.14
N LEU A 147 1.97 -4.00 10.16
CA LEU A 147 1.09 -4.45 9.09
C LEU A 147 1.06 -5.97 8.98
N GLY A 148 -0.10 -6.51 8.63
CA GLY A 148 -0.29 -7.91 8.25
C GLY A 148 -0.65 -8.04 6.79
N ILE A 149 -0.07 -9.00 6.07
CA ILE A 149 -0.37 -9.25 4.65
C ILE A 149 -0.79 -10.70 4.51
N ILE A 150 -2.02 -10.91 4.04
CA ILE A 150 -2.64 -12.23 3.89
C ILE A 150 -3.23 -12.39 2.50
N ARG A 151 -3.35 -13.62 2.02
CA ARG A 151 -4.03 -13.89 0.74
C ARG A 151 -5.54 -13.62 0.84
N ALA A 152 -6.14 -13.21 -0.28
CA ALA A 152 -7.55 -12.83 -0.33
C ALA A 152 -8.50 -13.93 -0.81
N ASP A 153 -7.98 -15.04 -1.35
CA ASP A 153 -8.74 -16.20 -1.84
C ASP A 153 -9.55 -16.88 -0.73
N ILE A 154 -9.06 -16.83 0.52
CA ILE A 154 -9.80 -17.40 1.64
C ILE A 154 -10.58 -16.33 2.39
N ASN A 155 -11.90 -16.36 2.19
CA ASN A 155 -12.85 -15.42 2.75
C ASN A 155 -13.77 -16.09 3.77
N ASP A 156 -13.28 -16.33 4.99
CA ASP A 156 -14.05 -16.89 6.11
C ASP A 156 -14.74 -15.76 6.89
N PRO A 157 -16.08 -15.64 6.84
CA PRO A 157 -16.80 -14.58 7.52
C PRO A 157 -16.66 -14.61 9.05
N ASN A 158 -16.58 -15.80 9.66
CA ASN A 158 -16.43 -15.93 11.11
C ASN A 158 -15.04 -15.48 11.56
N TRP A 159 -14.02 -15.81 10.77
CA TRP A 159 -12.66 -15.34 11.00
C TRP A 159 -12.60 -13.80 10.94
N TRP A 160 -13.17 -13.20 9.90
CA TRP A 160 -13.24 -11.74 9.75
C TRP A 160 -13.96 -11.08 10.92
N GLN A 161 -15.10 -11.63 11.35
CA GLN A 161 -15.83 -11.09 12.50
C GLN A 161 -14.92 -11.06 13.73
N ARG A 162 -14.29 -12.20 14.07
CA ARG A 162 -13.43 -12.31 15.25
C ARG A 162 -12.29 -11.29 15.28
N ILE A 163 -11.54 -11.12 14.19
CA ILE A 163 -10.35 -10.26 14.19
C ILE A 163 -10.67 -8.76 14.05
N THR A 164 -11.88 -8.42 13.62
CA THR A 164 -12.32 -7.02 13.44
C THR A 164 -13.34 -6.57 14.48
N THR A 165 -13.79 -7.46 15.38
CA THR A 165 -14.50 -7.07 16.60
C THR A 165 -13.51 -6.47 17.61
N PRO A 166 -13.80 -5.29 18.18
CA PRO A 166 -12.96 -4.69 19.22
C PRO A 166 -12.82 -5.59 20.45
N ASP A 167 -11.60 -5.68 20.98
CA ASP A 167 -11.33 -6.28 22.29
C ASP A 167 -11.77 -5.35 23.44
N ALA A 168 -11.47 -5.76 24.68
CA ALA A 168 -11.82 -4.99 25.87
C ALA A 168 -11.13 -3.60 25.94
N GLN A 169 -10.04 -3.42 25.20
CA GLN A 169 -9.30 -2.17 25.06
C GLN A 169 -9.72 -1.38 23.81
N GLY A 170 -10.70 -1.87 23.05
CA GLY A 170 -11.17 -1.28 21.80
C GLY A 170 -10.27 -1.55 20.60
N ARG A 171 -9.24 -2.39 20.74
CA ARG A 171 -8.31 -2.72 19.65
C ARG A 171 -8.91 -3.80 18.76
N ARG A 172 -8.71 -3.65 17.44
CA ARG A 172 -9.19 -4.57 16.40
C ARG A 172 -8.34 -4.40 15.16
N LEU A 173 -8.42 -5.35 14.24
CA LEU A 173 -7.87 -5.18 12.90
C LEU A 173 -8.86 -4.45 11.98
N HIS A 174 -8.27 -3.76 11.01
CA HIS A 174 -8.93 -3.13 9.89
C HIS A 174 -8.31 -3.64 8.60
N VAL A 175 -9.13 -3.90 7.59
CA VAL A 175 -8.65 -3.99 6.21
C VAL A 175 -8.36 -2.57 5.73
N ILE A 176 -7.10 -2.29 5.37
CA ILE A 176 -6.64 -0.94 5.02
C ILE A 176 -6.13 -0.81 3.58
N LEU A 177 -5.88 -1.93 2.90
CA LEU A 177 -5.45 -1.96 1.51
C LEU A 177 -5.75 -3.31 0.85
N GLN A 178 -6.02 -3.29 -0.46
CA GLN A 178 -5.98 -4.48 -1.33
C GLN A 178 -4.76 -4.41 -2.24
N LEU A 179 -4.06 -5.54 -2.40
CA LEU A 179 -2.92 -5.68 -3.31
C LEU A 179 -3.26 -6.60 -4.51
N PRO A 180 -2.73 -6.31 -5.71
CA PRO A 180 -1.85 -5.20 -6.04
C PRO A 180 -2.60 -3.87 -6.06
N PHE A 181 -1.97 -2.82 -5.55
CA PHE A 181 -2.57 -1.48 -5.50
C PHE A 181 -2.36 -0.68 -6.80
N ILE A 182 -1.40 -1.08 -7.63
CA ILE A 182 -1.16 -0.52 -8.96
C ILE A 182 -1.60 -1.59 -9.94
N ASP A 183 -2.72 -1.36 -10.62
CA ASP A 183 -3.22 -2.27 -11.64
C ASP A 183 -2.45 -2.06 -12.95
N GLY A 184 -1.73 -3.09 -13.38
CA GLY A 184 -0.94 -3.12 -14.61
C GLY A 184 -0.13 -4.41 -14.72
N PRO A 185 0.43 -4.73 -15.90
CA PRO A 185 1.27 -5.92 -16.07
C PRO A 185 2.58 -5.72 -15.30
N VAL A 186 2.64 -6.24 -14.07
CA VAL A 186 3.89 -6.47 -13.36
C VAL A 186 4.21 -7.95 -13.53
N GLY A 187 5.23 -8.25 -14.34
CA GLY A 187 5.62 -9.62 -14.61
C GLY A 187 5.96 -10.35 -13.31
N GLY A 188 5.46 -11.57 -13.15
CA GLY A 188 5.83 -12.47 -12.04
C GLY A 188 4.98 -12.37 -10.77
N ILE A 189 3.99 -11.47 -10.68
CA ILE A 189 3.10 -11.41 -9.51
C ILE A 189 1.88 -12.34 -9.71
N PRO A 190 1.49 -13.11 -8.69
CA PRO A 190 0.22 -13.85 -8.69
C PRO A 190 -0.97 -12.94 -9.03
N ARG A 191 -1.95 -13.50 -9.76
CA ARG A 191 -3.20 -12.78 -10.07
C ARG A 191 -4.09 -12.64 -8.84
N ASP A 192 -3.97 -13.57 -7.91
CA ASP A 192 -4.70 -13.56 -6.65
C ASP A 192 -4.38 -12.30 -5.85
N LYS A 193 -5.39 -11.75 -5.18
CA LYS A 193 -5.27 -10.53 -4.40
C LYS A 193 -4.74 -10.85 -3.00
N ALA A 194 -4.21 -9.84 -2.33
CA ALA A 194 -3.87 -9.90 -0.90
C ALA A 194 -4.54 -8.75 -0.14
N TRP A 195 -4.84 -8.98 1.13
CA TRP A 195 -5.32 -7.97 2.06
C TRP A 195 -4.17 -7.47 2.92
N VAL A 196 -4.15 -6.16 3.17
CA VAL A 196 -3.31 -5.56 4.20
C VAL A 196 -4.16 -5.20 5.40
N LEU A 197 -3.71 -5.66 6.56
CA LEU A 197 -4.35 -5.49 7.86
C LEU A 197 -3.53 -4.57 8.74
N ALA A 198 -4.20 -3.75 9.54
CA ALA A 198 -3.57 -2.93 10.58
C ALA A 198 -4.46 -2.79 11.81
N ALA A 199 -3.85 -2.54 12.97
CA ALA A 199 -4.56 -2.26 14.22
C ALA A 199 -4.92 -0.76 14.40
N PHE A 200 -5.05 -0.04 13.28
CA PHE A 200 -5.50 1.35 13.24
C PHE A 200 -6.48 1.54 12.08
N ALA A 201 -7.40 2.50 12.23
CA ALA A 201 -8.37 2.82 11.19
C ALA A 201 -7.69 3.55 10.00
N PRO A 202 -8.09 3.21 8.75
CA PRO A 202 -7.64 3.94 7.57
C PRO A 202 -8.29 5.32 7.48
N GLU A 203 -7.77 6.17 6.60
CA GLU A 203 -8.35 7.47 6.24
C GLU A 203 -9.00 7.42 4.86
N ALA A 204 -10.03 8.25 4.65
CA ALA A 204 -10.65 8.41 3.34
C ALA A 204 -9.64 8.90 2.28
N SER A 205 -9.68 8.29 1.09
CA SER A 205 -8.94 8.71 -0.10
C SER A 205 -9.81 9.45 -1.11
N GLY A 206 -11.13 9.44 -0.92
CA GLY A 206 -12.15 9.98 -1.83
C GLY A 206 -12.53 9.05 -2.98
N GLN A 207 -11.84 7.91 -3.12
CA GLN A 207 -12.16 6.81 -4.02
C GLN A 207 -11.82 5.52 -3.28
N ASP A 208 -12.76 5.10 -2.45
CA ASP A 208 -12.58 4.04 -1.46
C ASP A 208 -13.62 2.94 -1.65
N VAL A 209 -13.29 1.75 -1.14
CA VAL A 209 -14.18 0.61 -1.05
C VAL A 209 -14.19 0.14 0.39
N THR A 210 -15.38 0.08 0.99
CA THR A 210 -15.59 -0.46 2.33
C THR A 210 -15.97 -1.93 2.26
N ARG A 211 -15.32 -2.75 3.08
CA ARG A 211 -15.73 -4.15 3.30
C ARG A 211 -16.57 -4.26 4.55
N VAL A 212 -17.72 -4.89 4.41
CA VAL A 212 -18.65 -5.15 5.51
C VAL A 212 -18.97 -6.64 5.59
N LEU A 213 -19.20 -7.11 6.81
CA LEU A 213 -19.92 -8.34 7.08
C LEU A 213 -21.39 -8.00 7.27
N VAL A 214 -22.27 -8.73 6.59
CA VAL A 214 -23.71 -8.65 6.79
C VAL A 214 -24.19 -9.97 7.38
N ASN A 215 -24.94 -9.88 8.47
CA ASN A 215 -25.63 -11.00 9.10
C ASN A 215 -27.10 -11.02 8.69
N GLN A 216 -27.51 -12.03 7.93
CA GLN A 216 -28.91 -12.30 7.60
C GLN A 216 -29.29 -13.71 8.02
N ASN A 217 -30.27 -13.85 8.91
CA ASN A 217 -30.76 -15.16 9.35
C ASN A 217 -29.64 -16.10 9.83
N ASP A 218 -28.72 -15.57 10.65
CA ASP A 218 -27.52 -16.27 11.15
C ASP A 218 -26.51 -16.70 10.07
N GLN A 219 -26.62 -16.16 8.86
CA GLN A 219 -25.64 -16.33 7.80
C GLN A 219 -24.83 -15.04 7.60
N LEU A 220 -23.51 -15.17 7.79
CA LEU A 220 -22.57 -14.09 7.54
C LEU A 220 -22.11 -14.10 6.08
N SER A 221 -22.14 -12.94 5.45
CA SER A 221 -21.62 -12.71 4.10
C SER A 221 -20.75 -11.47 4.06
N VAL A 222 -19.70 -11.48 3.24
CA VAL A 222 -18.84 -10.30 3.04
C VAL A 222 -19.29 -9.56 1.79
N ILE A 223 -19.47 -8.24 1.91
CA ILE A 223 -19.89 -7.37 0.82
C ILE A 223 -18.91 -6.20 0.70
N GLU A 224 -18.62 -5.78 -0.53
CA GLU A 224 -17.88 -4.57 -0.86
C GLU A 224 -18.85 -3.46 -1.26
N VAL A 225 -18.66 -2.28 -0.66
CA VAL A 225 -19.51 -1.10 -0.82
C VAL A 225 -18.64 0.05 -1.28
N ALA A 226 -19.07 0.78 -2.32
CA ALA A 226 -18.35 1.96 -2.78
C ALA A 226 -18.44 3.10 -1.74
N GLY A 227 -17.31 3.73 -1.46
CA GLY A 227 -17.15 4.77 -0.45
C GLY A 227 -16.37 4.29 0.78
N ASP A 228 -16.03 5.23 1.64
CA ASP A 228 -15.50 4.97 2.98
C ASP A 228 -16.62 4.53 3.95
N ASP A 229 -16.29 4.36 5.23
CA ASP A 229 -17.22 3.89 6.25
C ASP A 229 -18.42 4.82 6.47
N SER A 230 -18.32 6.10 6.11
CA SER A 230 -19.42 7.05 6.20
C SER A 230 -20.55 6.77 5.20
N ALA A 231 -20.28 6.00 4.14
CA ALA A 231 -21.28 5.60 3.15
C ALA A 231 -22.18 4.44 3.65
N ILE A 232 -21.75 3.70 4.67
CA ILE A 232 -22.41 2.46 5.10
C ILE A 232 -23.84 2.66 5.61
N PRO A 233 -24.17 3.68 6.43
CA PRO A 233 -25.54 3.86 6.89
C PRO A 233 -26.56 4.03 5.76
N ALA A 234 -26.24 4.88 4.77
CA ALA A 234 -27.11 5.12 3.62
C ALA A 234 -27.21 3.89 2.71
N TRP A 235 -26.11 3.16 2.53
CA TRP A 235 -26.11 1.90 1.79
C TRP A 235 -26.96 0.82 2.48
N ALA A 236 -26.81 0.66 3.80
CA ALA A 236 -27.55 -0.34 4.58
C ALA A 236 -29.05 -0.09 4.50
N GLU A 237 -29.49 1.16 4.69
CA GLU A 237 -30.89 1.57 4.53
C GLU A 237 -31.42 1.23 3.13
N ALA A 238 -30.65 1.55 2.08
CA ALA A 238 -31.03 1.27 0.69
C ALA A 238 -31.12 -0.24 0.37
N GLN A 239 -30.37 -1.09 1.08
CA GLN A 239 -30.44 -2.54 0.95
C GLN A 239 -31.45 -3.19 1.89
N GLY A 240 -32.08 -2.42 2.80
CA GLY A 240 -33.01 -2.93 3.80
C GLY A 240 -32.34 -3.68 4.95
N TYR A 241 -31.09 -3.34 5.28
CA TYR A 241 -30.37 -3.86 6.45
C TYR A 241 -30.51 -2.91 7.64
N ASP A 242 -30.73 -3.48 8.82
CA ASP A 242 -30.54 -2.78 10.08
C ASP A 242 -29.05 -2.68 10.42
N MET A 243 -28.64 -1.62 11.11
CA MET A 243 -27.20 -1.37 11.40
C MET A 243 -26.58 -2.40 12.34
N ASP A 244 -27.37 -3.12 13.14
CA ASP A 244 -26.89 -4.24 13.97
C ASP A 244 -26.57 -5.49 13.15
N GLN A 245 -27.07 -5.58 11.91
CA GLN A 245 -26.75 -6.62 10.95
C GLN A 245 -25.44 -6.34 10.20
N VAL A 246 -24.89 -5.13 10.28
CA VAL A 246 -23.75 -4.69 9.47
C VAL A 246 -22.53 -4.44 10.35
N HIS A 247 -21.45 -5.16 10.08
CA HIS A 247 -20.17 -5.01 10.77
C HIS A 247 -19.06 -4.60 9.78
N VAL A 248 -18.53 -3.39 9.95
CA VAL A 248 -17.49 -2.84 9.06
C VAL A 248 -16.15 -3.50 9.36
N LEU A 249 -15.55 -4.15 8.36
CA LEU A 249 -14.21 -4.74 8.43
C LEU A 249 -13.09 -3.72 8.26
N GLY A 250 -13.37 -2.65 7.51
CA GLY A 250 -12.42 -1.59 7.14
C GLY A 250 -12.71 -1.12 5.73
N PHE A 251 -11.96 -0.12 5.27
CA PHE A 251 -12.07 0.40 3.92
C PHE A 251 -10.69 0.72 3.36
N TYR A 252 -10.58 0.70 2.04
CA TYR A 252 -9.30 0.89 1.36
C TYR A 252 -9.47 1.70 0.08
N PRO A 253 -8.42 2.41 -0.36
CA PRO A 253 -8.45 3.12 -1.62
C PRO A 253 -8.59 2.14 -2.80
N GLU A 254 -9.39 2.52 -3.80
CA GLU A 254 -9.40 1.84 -5.09
C GLU A 254 -8.00 1.83 -5.72
N ALA A 255 -7.65 0.70 -6.35
CA ALA A 255 -6.38 0.52 -7.03
C ALA A 255 -6.16 1.58 -8.11
N VAL A 256 -4.91 2.05 -8.21
CA VAL A 256 -4.50 2.99 -9.25
C VAL A 256 -4.41 2.25 -10.57
N ARG A 257 -5.34 2.57 -11.48
CA ARG A 257 -5.32 2.05 -12.85
C ARG A 257 -4.35 2.87 -13.70
N LEU A 258 -3.36 2.21 -14.26
CA LEU A 258 -2.55 2.80 -15.32
C LEU A 258 -3.40 2.89 -16.60
N SER A 259 -3.42 4.06 -17.24
CA SER A 259 -3.99 4.17 -18.59
C SER A 259 -3.17 3.29 -19.54
N ALA A 260 -3.86 2.43 -20.29
CA ALA A 260 -3.25 1.59 -21.32
C ALA A 260 -2.65 2.41 -22.45
#